data_AF-A0A3D1G7H6-F1
#
_entry.id   AF-A0A3D1G7H6-F1
#
_cell.length_a   1.000
_cell.length_b   1.000
_cell.length_c   1.000
_cell.angle_alpha   90.00
_cell.angle_beta   90.00
_cell.angle_gamma   90.00
#
_symmetry.space_group_name_H-M   'P 1'
#
loop_
_entity.id
_entity.type
_entity.pdbx_description
1 polymer ?
#
loop_
_entity_poly.entity_id
_entity_poly.type
_entity_poly.pdbx_seq_one_letter_code
_entity_poly.pdbx_strand_id
1 'polypeptide(L)'
;MSTKFRNLKNDLNDLEREVGGVDENSSSGSVTSGKTANYILLFAFLATLLFYTGTRISNFSFGLGDRFENVVNSMNQASPELLDGMGEWLVEMGYPEMTHEELQAWRDKGVTATKTSEFRDIGYTDITLEEVSMLDQAGVSTTFARYMNELGYELSIQDLLDLENAGVKAYFTSRMLDLGYTREQLTKETLIRLRKSNVTEDLAAQLKEERGALPTIEELIRYRISNQ
;
A
#
# COMPACT_ATOMS: atom_id res chain seq x y z
N MET A 1 4.86 26.26 68.05
CA MET A 1 5.40 25.92 66.72
C MET A 1 4.41 26.33 65.63
N SER A 2 4.90 26.66 64.44
CA SER A 2 4.17 26.85 63.17
C SER A 2 3.77 28.28 62.76
N THR A 3 4.74 29.20 62.79
CA THR A 3 4.68 30.51 62.11
C THR A 3 5.25 30.50 60.68
N LYS A 4 5.57 29.33 60.12
CA LYS A 4 6.17 29.20 58.76
C LYS A 4 5.19 28.81 57.64
N PHE A 5 3.89 28.63 57.90
CA PHE A 5 2.90 28.23 56.89
C PHE A 5 1.95 29.34 56.40
N ARG A 6 1.99 30.54 57.00
CA ARG A 6 1.12 31.66 56.56
C ARG A 6 1.66 32.48 55.39
N ASN A 7 2.98 32.47 55.13
CA ASN A 7 3.56 33.25 54.04
C ASN A 7 3.47 32.60 52.65
N LEU A 8 3.33 31.27 52.54
CA LEU A 8 3.23 30.61 51.23
C LEU A 8 1.90 30.86 50.49
N LYS A 9 0.83 31.20 51.21
CA LYS A 9 -0.49 31.41 50.60
C LYS A 9 -0.64 32.81 49.97
N ASN A 10 0.18 33.76 50.41
CA ASN A 10 0.18 35.11 49.84
C ASN A 10 1.05 35.18 48.57
N ASP A 11 2.19 34.48 48.54
CA ASP A 11 3.07 34.42 47.35
C ASP A 11 2.42 33.70 46.15
N LEU A 12 1.50 32.76 46.40
CA LEU A 12 0.75 32.07 45.32
C LEU A 12 -0.36 32.94 44.71
N ASN A 13 -0.97 33.83 45.48
CA ASN A 13 -2.03 34.72 44.99
C ASN A 13 -1.49 35.90 44.16
N ASP A 14 -0.22 36.27 44.35
CA ASP A 14 0.44 37.31 43.55
C ASP A 14 1.00 36.76 42.22
N LEU A 15 1.25 35.44 42.13
CA LEU A 15 1.62 34.77 40.87
C LEU A 15 0.41 34.47 39.95
N GLU A 16 -0.79 34.33 40.50
CA GLU A 16 -2.02 34.12 39.70
C GLU A 16 -2.57 35.43 39.10
N ARG A 17 -2.11 36.60 39.60
CA ARG A 17 -2.49 37.92 39.08
C ARG A 17 -1.59 38.45 37.96
N GLU A 18 -0.48 37.79 37.65
CA GLU A 18 0.45 38.19 36.58
C GLU A 18 0.27 37.40 35.26
N VAL A 19 -0.65 36.43 35.21
CA VAL A 19 -0.99 35.69 33.97
C VAL A 19 -2.36 36.11 33.39
N GLY A 20 -2.99 37.11 34.00
CA GLY A 20 -4.29 37.66 33.60
C GLY A 20 -4.16 39.00 32.88
N GLY A 21 -3.63 38.99 31.65
CA GLY A 21 -3.81 40.13 30.74
C GLY A 21 -2.68 40.34 29.75
N VAL A 22 -2.68 39.61 28.62
CA VAL A 22 -2.24 40.15 27.33
C VAL A 22 -3.15 39.59 26.22
N ASP A 23 -3.47 40.48 25.30
CA ASP A 23 -4.50 40.46 24.27
C ASP A 23 -4.52 39.31 23.25
N GLU A 24 -5.71 39.15 22.66
CA GLU A 24 -6.04 38.43 21.43
C GLU A 24 -4.99 38.59 20.31
N ASN A 25 -4.44 37.47 19.81
CA ASN A 25 -4.42 37.22 18.35
C ASN A 25 -4.16 35.75 17.98
N SER A 26 -5.03 35.21 17.14
CA SER A 26 -4.84 34.10 16.17
C SER A 26 -4.02 32.86 16.56
N SER A 27 -4.69 31.72 16.74
CA SER A 27 -4.70 30.59 15.77
C SER A 27 -5.17 29.28 16.41
N SER A 28 -5.96 28.57 15.62
CA SER A 28 -6.68 27.33 15.90
C SER A 28 -5.82 26.15 16.33
N GLY A 29 -6.35 25.32 17.23
CA GLY A 29 -5.88 23.95 17.39
C GLY A 29 -6.56 23.22 18.55
N SER A 30 -7.77 22.72 18.33
CA SER A 30 -8.39 21.77 19.25
C SER A 30 -7.55 20.49 19.31
N VAL A 31 -6.82 20.27 20.40
CA VAL A 31 -6.15 18.98 20.62
C VAL A 31 -7.18 18.01 21.18
N THR A 32 -7.70 17.18 20.28
CA THR A 32 -8.53 16.03 20.57
C THR A 32 -7.76 15.09 21.50
N SER A 33 -8.37 14.74 22.64
CA SER A 33 -7.91 13.69 23.55
C SER A 33 -8.09 12.32 22.88
N GLY A 34 -7.26 12.03 21.89
CA GLY A 34 -7.12 10.71 21.28
C GLY A 34 -6.09 9.92 22.07
N LYS A 35 -6.34 8.62 22.30
CA LYS A 35 -5.42 7.71 22.99
C LYS A 35 -3.98 7.79 22.45
N THR A 36 -3.81 8.15 21.17
CA THR A 36 -2.54 8.45 20.50
C THR A 36 -1.73 9.59 21.11
N ALA A 37 -2.37 10.67 21.58
CA ALA A 37 -1.70 11.80 22.24
C ALA A 37 -1.07 11.38 23.58
N ASN A 38 -1.73 10.47 24.31
CA ASN A 38 -1.18 9.91 25.54
C ASN A 38 0.03 9.01 25.27
N TYR A 39 0.06 8.27 24.17
CA TYR A 39 1.24 7.47 23.79
C TYR A 39 2.41 8.33 23.31
N ILE A 40 2.14 9.45 22.64
CA ILE A 40 3.18 10.41 22.25
C ILE A 40 3.82 11.05 23.49
N LEU A 41 3.01 11.46 24.47
CA LEU A 41 3.51 11.99 25.74
C LEU A 41 4.28 10.92 26.53
N LEU A 42 3.80 9.67 26.54
CA LEU A 42 4.50 8.56 27.19
C LEU A 42 5.86 8.29 26.52
N PHE A 43 5.91 8.27 25.18
CA PHE A 43 7.15 8.03 24.44
C PHE A 43 8.14 9.19 24.61
N ALA A 44 7.65 10.44 24.52
CA ALA A 44 8.45 11.63 24.80
C ALA A 44 9.01 11.59 26.23
N PHE A 45 8.17 11.26 27.22
CA PHE A 45 8.58 11.08 28.61
C PHE A 45 9.65 10.00 28.73
N LEU A 46 9.46 8.83 28.11
CA LEU A 46 10.41 7.72 28.13
C LEU A 46 11.75 8.08 27.49
N ALA A 47 11.74 8.83 26.38
CA ALA A 47 12.94 9.31 25.70
C ALA A 47 13.70 10.32 26.57
N THR A 48 13.01 11.31 27.16
CA THR A 48 13.63 12.23 28.13
C THR A 48 14.10 11.52 29.39
N LEU A 49 13.39 10.49 29.85
CA LEU A 49 13.78 9.69 31.01
C LEU A 49 15.08 8.95 30.71
N LEU A 50 15.18 8.26 29.57
CA LEU A 50 16.41 7.58 29.11
C LEU A 50 17.58 8.55 28.92
N PHE A 51 17.31 9.75 28.41
CA PHE A 51 18.31 10.81 28.23
C PHE A 51 18.78 11.39 29.57
N TYR A 52 17.86 11.61 30.52
CA TYR A 52 18.12 12.17 31.84
C TYR A 52 18.82 11.17 32.76
N THR A 53 18.45 9.88 32.67
CA THR A 53 19.20 8.78 33.29
C THR A 53 20.40 8.40 32.41
N GLY A 54 21.20 9.37 32.00
CA GLY A 54 22.28 9.18 31.04
C GLY A 54 23.18 7.99 31.42
N THR A 55 23.19 6.95 30.57
CA THR A 55 24.17 5.84 30.44
C THR A 55 24.83 5.25 31.70
N ARG A 56 24.30 5.48 32.90
CA ARG A 56 24.76 4.87 34.18
C ARG A 56 23.97 3.63 34.57
N ILE A 57 23.18 3.11 33.63
CA ILE A 57 22.37 1.92 33.80
C ILE A 57 22.81 0.93 32.71
N SER A 58 24.04 0.42 32.83
CA SER A 58 24.52 -0.68 31.98
C SER A 58 24.07 -2.07 32.49
N ASN A 59 23.48 -2.15 33.69
CA ASN A 59 23.08 -3.41 34.33
C ASN A 59 21.59 -3.49 34.74
N PHE A 60 20.71 -2.65 34.20
CA PHE A 60 19.27 -2.88 34.33
C PHE A 60 18.80 -3.66 33.11
N SER A 61 19.11 -4.96 33.10
CA SER A 61 18.38 -5.92 32.27
C SER A 61 16.97 -6.06 32.87
N PHE A 62 16.13 -5.05 32.66
CA PHE A 62 14.70 -5.29 32.61
C PHE A 62 14.55 -6.30 31.49
N GLY A 63 13.82 -7.40 31.70
CA GLY A 63 13.50 -8.39 30.67
C GLY A 63 12.60 -7.80 29.58
N LEU A 64 13.03 -6.69 28.98
CA LEU A 64 12.45 -5.95 27.88
C LEU A 64 12.80 -6.64 26.57
N GLY A 65 13.95 -7.31 26.44
CA GLY A 65 14.33 -8.04 25.24
C GLY A 65 13.25 -9.04 24.83
N ASP A 66 12.99 -10.03 25.68
CA ASP A 66 11.96 -11.05 25.43
C ASP A 66 10.55 -10.45 25.34
N ARG A 67 10.23 -9.42 26.16
CA ARG A 67 8.90 -8.80 26.15
C ARG A 67 8.64 -7.95 24.91
N PHE A 68 9.64 -7.24 24.40
CA PHE A 68 9.52 -6.49 23.14
C PHE A 68 9.56 -7.42 21.94
N GLU A 69 10.36 -8.49 21.98
CA GLU A 69 10.35 -9.51 20.92
C GLU A 69 8.98 -10.18 20.81
N ASN A 70 8.35 -10.53 21.95
CA ASN A 70 6.98 -11.05 21.97
C ASN A 70 5.93 -10.03 21.48
N VAL A 71 6.07 -8.74 21.81
CA VAL A 71 5.15 -7.69 21.35
C VAL A 71 5.30 -7.45 19.84
N VAL A 72 6.54 -7.37 19.33
CA VAL A 72 6.81 -7.25 17.89
C VAL A 72 6.31 -8.48 17.13
N ASN A 73 6.53 -9.68 17.68
CA ASN A 73 6.02 -10.92 17.09
C ASN A 73 4.48 -10.98 17.11
N SER A 74 3.82 -10.45 18.14
CA SER A 74 2.34 -10.36 18.19
C SER A 74 1.76 -9.32 17.24
N MET A 75 2.53 -8.31 16.84
CA MET A 75 2.11 -7.30 15.86
C MET A 75 2.31 -7.76 14.41
N ASN A 76 3.20 -8.73 14.18
CA ASN A 76 3.46 -9.30 12.85
C ASN A 76 2.54 -10.49 12.50
N GLN A 77 1.85 -11.08 13.47
CA GLN A 77 0.92 -12.19 13.25
C GLN A 77 -0.47 -11.66 12.92
N ALA A 78 -1.13 -12.24 11.91
CA ALA A 78 -2.53 -11.94 11.65
C ALA A 78 -3.38 -12.36 12.86
N SER A 79 -4.37 -11.54 13.23
CA SER A 79 -5.30 -11.88 14.31
C SER A 79 -6.06 -13.17 13.97
N PRO A 80 -6.28 -14.09 14.94
CA PRO A 80 -7.04 -15.32 14.69
C PRO A 80 -8.40 -15.08 14.02
N GLU A 81 -9.12 -14.03 14.42
CA GLU A 81 -10.40 -13.61 13.83
C GLU A 81 -10.30 -13.29 12.32
N LEU A 82 -9.18 -12.72 11.87
CA LEU A 82 -8.95 -12.42 10.46
C LEU A 82 -8.71 -13.71 9.67
N LEU A 83 -7.99 -14.67 10.26
CA LEU A 83 -7.73 -15.97 9.64
C LEU A 83 -9.03 -16.78 9.56
N ASP A 84 -9.85 -16.77 10.60
CA ASP A 84 -11.19 -17.38 10.58
C ASP A 84 -12.02 -16.83 9.41
N GLY A 85 -12.16 -15.50 9.31
CA GLY A 85 -12.92 -14.87 8.22
C GLY A 85 -12.35 -15.14 6.82
N MET A 86 -11.02 -15.17 6.68
CA MET A 86 -10.37 -15.55 5.43
C MET A 86 -10.67 -17.01 5.06
N GLY A 87 -10.60 -17.93 6.02
CA GLY A 87 -10.90 -19.34 5.83
C GLY A 87 -12.35 -19.55 5.39
N GLU A 88 -13.31 -18.92 6.07
CA GLU A 88 -14.73 -18.97 5.73
C GLU A 88 -14.98 -18.52 4.28
N TRP A 89 -14.45 -17.36 3.87
CA TRP A 89 -14.61 -16.85 2.51
C TRP A 89 -13.96 -17.75 1.45
N LEU A 90 -12.79 -18.33 1.75
CA LEU A 90 -12.13 -19.29 0.86
C LEU A 90 -12.97 -20.57 0.69
N VAL A 91 -13.58 -21.07 1.76
CA VAL A 91 -14.48 -22.22 1.70
C VAL A 91 -15.75 -21.89 0.90
N GLU A 92 -16.34 -20.71 1.09
CA GLU A 92 -17.48 -20.24 0.28
C GLU A 92 -17.15 -20.15 -1.21
N MET A 93 -15.92 -19.78 -1.54
CA MET A 93 -15.39 -19.80 -2.90
C MET A 93 -15.12 -21.24 -3.39
N GLY A 94 -15.09 -22.24 -2.53
CA GLY A 94 -14.88 -23.65 -2.89
C GLY A 94 -13.44 -24.13 -2.78
N TYR A 95 -12.57 -23.38 -2.09
CA TYR A 95 -11.26 -23.87 -1.66
C TYR A 95 -11.43 -24.80 -0.44
N PRO A 96 -10.50 -25.74 -0.22
CA PRO A 96 -10.56 -26.61 0.96
C PRO A 96 -10.43 -25.80 2.26
N GLU A 97 -11.00 -26.34 3.35
CA GLU A 97 -10.71 -25.85 4.70
C GLU A 97 -9.21 -25.95 4.99
N MET A 98 -8.66 -24.93 5.65
CA MET A 98 -7.23 -24.81 5.93
C MET A 98 -7.01 -24.42 7.39
N THR A 99 -5.85 -24.78 7.95
CA THR A 99 -5.49 -24.36 9.31
C THR A 99 -5.07 -22.88 9.35
N HIS A 100 -5.05 -22.27 10.53
CA HIS A 100 -4.54 -20.91 10.69
C HIS A 100 -3.10 -20.74 10.20
N GLU A 101 -2.25 -21.75 10.42
CA GLU A 101 -0.86 -21.74 9.94
C GLU A 101 -0.81 -21.74 8.40
N GLU A 102 -1.67 -22.51 7.75
CA GLU A 102 -1.75 -22.54 6.28
C GLU A 102 -2.30 -21.23 5.70
N LEU A 103 -3.34 -20.66 6.33
CA LEU A 103 -3.90 -19.37 5.94
C LEU A 103 -2.88 -18.24 6.11
N GLN A 104 -2.15 -18.23 7.23
CA GLN A 104 -1.04 -17.29 7.45
C GLN A 104 0.03 -17.44 6.37
N ALA A 105 0.44 -18.68 6.04
CA ALA A 105 1.43 -18.92 4.99
C ALA A 105 0.96 -18.44 3.61
N TRP A 106 -0.34 -18.54 3.30
CA TRP A 106 -0.90 -17.96 2.08
C TRP A 106 -0.89 -16.44 2.08
N ARG A 107 -1.20 -15.81 3.21
CA ARG A 107 -1.12 -14.36 3.37
C ARG A 107 0.29 -13.83 3.21
N ASP A 108 1.28 -14.52 3.77
CA ASP A 108 2.69 -14.17 3.62
C ASP A 108 3.14 -14.24 2.15
N LYS A 109 2.45 -15.03 1.33
CA LYS A 109 2.62 -15.16 -0.12
C LYS A 109 1.71 -14.22 -0.94
N GLY A 110 1.06 -13.25 -0.29
CA GLY A 110 0.22 -12.25 -0.95
C GLY A 110 -1.21 -12.68 -1.28
N VAL A 111 -1.64 -13.86 -0.81
CA VAL A 111 -2.99 -14.38 -1.05
C VAL A 111 -3.94 -13.92 0.04
N THR A 112 -5.04 -13.27 -0.36
CA THR A 112 -6.10 -12.81 0.55
C THR A 112 -7.46 -13.17 -0.03
N ALA A 113 -8.45 -13.42 0.83
CA ALA A 113 -9.79 -13.76 0.38
C ALA A 113 -10.39 -12.67 -0.54
N THR A 114 -10.16 -11.39 -0.22
CA THR A 114 -10.60 -10.26 -1.06
C THR A 114 -9.98 -10.31 -2.45
N LYS A 115 -8.65 -10.46 -2.57
CA LYS A 115 -7.97 -10.51 -3.86
C LYS A 115 -8.43 -11.71 -4.70
N THR A 116 -8.58 -12.86 -4.06
CA THR A 116 -9.09 -14.08 -4.71
C THR A 116 -10.52 -13.87 -5.23
N SER A 117 -11.41 -13.30 -4.41
CA SER A 117 -12.78 -12.97 -4.80
C SER A 117 -12.81 -12.01 -5.99
N GLU A 118 -12.02 -10.94 -5.95
CA GLU A 118 -11.98 -9.94 -7.01
C GLU A 118 -11.58 -10.52 -8.37
N PHE A 119 -10.61 -11.45 -8.41
CA PHE A 119 -10.27 -12.14 -9.68
C PHE A 119 -11.41 -13.03 -10.16
N ARG A 120 -12.07 -13.76 -9.25
CA ARG A 120 -13.23 -14.58 -9.61
C ARG A 120 -14.38 -13.74 -10.16
N ASP A 121 -14.63 -12.57 -9.58
CA ASP A 121 -15.67 -11.64 -10.01
C ASP A 121 -15.41 -11.08 -11.42
N ILE A 122 -14.14 -11.03 -11.85
CA ILE A 122 -13.74 -10.62 -13.22
C ILE A 122 -13.87 -11.79 -14.22
N GLY A 123 -14.11 -13.02 -13.74
CA GLY A 123 -14.34 -14.21 -14.56
C GLY A 123 -13.29 -15.30 -14.41
N TYR A 124 -12.29 -15.14 -13.53
CA TYR A 124 -11.29 -16.18 -13.23
C TYR A 124 -11.82 -17.14 -12.15
N THR A 125 -12.94 -17.82 -12.41
CA THR A 125 -13.68 -18.61 -11.40
C THR A 125 -12.89 -19.78 -10.83
N ASP A 126 -12.00 -20.37 -11.63
CA ASP A 126 -11.22 -21.57 -11.29
C ASP A 126 -9.78 -21.25 -10.86
N ILE A 127 -9.49 -19.97 -10.52
CA ILE A 127 -8.16 -19.53 -10.13
C ILE A 127 -7.67 -20.27 -8.88
N THR A 128 -6.44 -20.76 -8.90
CA THR A 128 -5.80 -21.44 -7.76
C THR A 128 -5.14 -20.44 -6.80
N LEU A 129 -4.91 -20.83 -5.54
CA LEU A 129 -4.20 -19.96 -4.58
C LEU A 129 -2.75 -19.71 -5.02
N GLU A 130 -2.13 -20.71 -5.65
CA GLU A 130 -0.83 -20.60 -6.30
C GLU A 130 -0.82 -19.52 -7.38
N GLU A 131 -1.83 -19.49 -8.26
CA GLU A 131 -1.96 -18.46 -9.30
C GLU A 131 -2.20 -17.07 -8.71
N VAL A 132 -3.05 -16.94 -7.68
CA VAL A 132 -3.23 -15.66 -6.97
C VAL A 132 -1.89 -15.18 -6.40
N SER A 133 -1.09 -16.08 -5.83
CA SER A 133 0.24 -15.75 -5.32
C SER A 133 1.20 -15.33 -6.45
N MET A 134 1.20 -16.03 -7.58
CA MET A 134 2.01 -15.65 -8.75
C MET A 134 1.66 -14.26 -9.26
N LEU A 135 0.37 -13.94 -9.35
CA LEU A 135 -0.12 -12.61 -9.73
C LEU A 135 0.32 -11.55 -8.72
N ASP A 136 0.29 -11.85 -7.41
CA ASP A 136 0.81 -10.94 -6.39
C ASP A 136 2.30 -10.66 -6.52
N GLN A 137 3.11 -11.71 -6.63
CA GLN A 137 4.55 -11.61 -6.77
C GLN A 137 4.96 -10.84 -8.03
N ALA A 138 4.20 -10.99 -9.12
CA ALA A 138 4.40 -10.24 -10.36
C ALA A 138 3.86 -8.80 -10.31
N GLY A 139 3.17 -8.40 -9.24
CA GLY A 139 2.57 -7.07 -9.13
C GLY A 139 1.30 -6.88 -9.98
N VAL A 140 0.68 -7.96 -10.44
CA VAL A 140 -0.58 -7.90 -11.19
C VAL A 140 -1.71 -7.53 -10.24
N SER A 141 -2.31 -6.37 -10.49
CA SER A 141 -3.50 -5.91 -9.78
C SER A 141 -4.79 -6.44 -10.42
N THR A 142 -5.80 -6.68 -9.61
CA THR A 142 -7.17 -7.01 -10.06
C THR A 142 -7.76 -5.88 -10.90
N THR A 143 -7.44 -4.63 -10.57
CA THR A 143 -7.77 -3.43 -11.37
C THR A 143 -7.19 -3.48 -12.79
N PHE A 144 -5.94 -3.91 -12.96
CA PHE A 144 -5.35 -4.06 -14.29
C PHE A 144 -6.09 -5.12 -15.10
N ALA A 145 -6.36 -6.29 -14.52
CA ALA A 145 -7.11 -7.35 -15.18
C ALA A 145 -8.53 -6.90 -15.58
N ARG A 146 -9.23 -6.20 -14.67
CA ARG A 146 -10.56 -5.63 -14.92
C ARG A 146 -10.56 -4.66 -16.09
N TYR A 147 -9.66 -3.69 -16.10
CA TYR A 147 -9.61 -2.71 -17.20
C TYR A 147 -9.23 -3.37 -18.53
N MET A 148 -8.33 -4.35 -18.53
CA MET A 148 -8.04 -5.09 -19.76
C MET A 148 -9.28 -5.84 -20.27
N ASN A 149 -10.06 -6.45 -19.36
CA ASN A 149 -11.34 -7.08 -19.70
C ASN A 149 -12.37 -6.07 -20.27
N GLU A 150 -12.51 -4.90 -19.65
CA GLU A 150 -13.39 -3.81 -20.13
C GLU A 150 -12.97 -3.25 -21.50
N LEU A 151 -11.67 -3.25 -21.80
CA LEU A 151 -11.14 -2.92 -23.13
C LEU A 151 -11.38 -4.05 -24.16
N GLY A 152 -12.01 -5.16 -23.75
CA GLY A 152 -12.38 -6.28 -24.61
C GLY A 152 -11.24 -7.28 -24.85
N TYR A 153 -10.29 -7.38 -23.92
CA TYR A 153 -9.24 -8.40 -23.94
C TYR A 153 -9.62 -9.60 -23.05
N GLU A 154 -9.66 -10.78 -23.65
CA GLU A 154 -9.77 -12.05 -22.94
C GLU A 154 -8.36 -12.56 -22.66
N LEU A 155 -7.91 -12.41 -21.41
CA LEU A 155 -6.55 -12.73 -20.99
C LEU A 155 -6.57 -13.91 -20.02
N SER A 156 -5.75 -14.93 -20.26
CA SER A 156 -5.46 -15.94 -19.25
C SER A 156 -4.61 -15.38 -18.11
N ILE A 157 -4.48 -16.12 -17.01
CA ILE A 157 -3.56 -15.77 -15.91
C ILE A 157 -2.13 -15.58 -16.43
N GLN A 158 -1.66 -16.49 -17.30
CA GLN A 158 -0.34 -16.38 -17.91
C GLN A 158 -0.20 -15.11 -18.76
N ASP A 159 -1.25 -14.71 -19.48
CA ASP A 159 -1.23 -13.49 -20.29
C ASP A 159 -1.13 -12.23 -19.43
N LEU A 160 -1.82 -12.19 -18.29
CA LEU A 160 -1.71 -11.07 -17.34
C LEU A 160 -0.27 -10.96 -16.80
N LEU A 161 0.34 -12.08 -16.44
CA LEU A 161 1.73 -12.15 -15.99
C LEU A 161 2.69 -11.64 -17.08
N ASP A 162 2.53 -12.11 -18.31
CA ASP A 162 3.38 -11.72 -19.44
C ASP A 162 3.29 -10.22 -19.75
N LEU A 163 2.08 -9.65 -19.71
CA LEU A 163 1.83 -8.23 -19.95
C LEU A 163 2.41 -7.35 -18.84
N GLU A 164 2.20 -7.70 -17.57
CA GLU A 164 2.72 -6.95 -16.43
C GLU A 164 4.26 -7.01 -16.40
N ASN A 165 4.85 -8.18 -16.63
CA ASN A 165 6.31 -8.34 -16.75
C ASN A 165 6.91 -7.52 -17.90
N ALA A 166 6.16 -7.31 -18.97
CA ALA A 166 6.56 -6.44 -20.07
C ALA A 166 6.32 -4.95 -19.80
N GLY A 167 5.72 -4.59 -18.65
CA GLY A 167 5.38 -3.21 -18.31
C GLY A 167 4.24 -2.64 -19.15
N VAL A 168 3.32 -3.50 -19.62
CA VAL A 168 2.07 -3.08 -20.27
C VAL A 168 1.09 -2.64 -19.19
N LYS A 169 0.43 -1.50 -19.40
CA LYS A 169 -0.59 -0.96 -18.49
C LYS A 169 -1.88 -0.76 -19.27
N ALA A 170 -3.03 -0.92 -18.61
CA ALA A 170 -4.33 -0.73 -19.23
C ALA A 170 -4.49 0.69 -19.82
N TYR A 171 -3.93 1.70 -19.15
CA TYR A 171 -3.88 3.08 -19.67
C TYR A 171 -3.17 3.15 -21.03
N PHE A 172 -1.99 2.55 -21.17
CA PHE A 172 -1.27 2.49 -22.45
C PHE A 172 -2.14 1.87 -23.55
N THR A 173 -2.75 0.71 -23.28
CA THR A 173 -3.63 0.02 -24.22
C THR A 173 -4.84 0.89 -24.62
N SER A 174 -5.53 1.48 -23.64
CA SER A 174 -6.65 2.39 -23.87
C SER A 174 -6.26 3.58 -24.75
N ARG A 175 -5.13 4.22 -24.45
CA ARG A 175 -4.65 5.38 -25.21
C ARG A 175 -4.28 5.03 -26.64
N MET A 176 -3.72 3.85 -26.87
CA MET A 176 -3.45 3.37 -28.21
C MET A 176 -4.77 3.12 -28.98
N LEU A 177 -5.80 2.56 -28.33
CA LEU A 177 -7.13 2.44 -28.94
C LEU A 177 -7.74 3.81 -29.27
N ASP A 178 -7.64 4.79 -28.36
CA ASP A 178 -8.12 6.17 -28.58
C ASP A 178 -7.42 6.85 -29.78
N LEU A 179 -6.15 6.53 -30.02
CA LEU A 179 -5.41 7.03 -31.19
C LEU A 179 -5.90 6.43 -32.51
N GLY A 180 -6.69 5.37 -32.47
CA GLY A 180 -7.30 4.72 -33.64
C GLY A 180 -6.64 3.41 -34.04
N TYR A 181 -5.76 2.83 -33.21
CA TYR A 181 -5.33 1.45 -33.39
C TYR A 181 -6.47 0.50 -33.07
N THR A 182 -6.51 -0.65 -33.74
CA THR A 182 -7.54 -1.67 -33.49
C THR A 182 -7.04 -2.77 -32.56
N ARG A 183 -7.96 -3.53 -31.94
CA ARG A 183 -7.60 -4.67 -31.07
C ARG A 183 -6.88 -5.78 -31.84
N GLU A 184 -7.17 -5.94 -33.12
CA GLU A 184 -6.49 -6.88 -34.01
C GLU A 184 -5.03 -6.47 -34.27
N GLN A 185 -4.73 -5.17 -34.21
CA GLN A 185 -3.36 -4.66 -34.29
C GLN A 185 -2.66 -4.73 -32.93
N LEU A 186 -3.38 -4.39 -31.86
CA LEU A 186 -2.89 -4.38 -30.48
C LEU A 186 -3.11 -5.73 -29.79
N THR A 187 -2.64 -6.82 -30.40
CA THR A 187 -2.63 -8.14 -29.73
C THR A 187 -1.73 -8.11 -28.50
N LYS A 188 -1.87 -9.11 -27.61
CA LYS A 188 -0.99 -9.30 -26.44
C LYS A 188 0.48 -9.20 -26.83
N GLU A 189 0.89 -9.92 -27.87
CA GLU A 189 2.26 -9.97 -28.36
C GLU A 189 2.71 -8.60 -28.87
N THR A 190 1.85 -7.88 -29.58
CA THR A 190 2.16 -6.53 -30.05
C THR A 190 2.32 -5.55 -28.89
N LEU A 191 1.43 -5.56 -27.90
CA LEU A 191 1.54 -4.71 -26.70
C LEU A 191 2.87 -4.97 -25.97
N ILE A 192 3.23 -6.25 -25.79
CA ILE A 192 4.51 -6.65 -25.21
C ILE A 192 5.68 -6.12 -26.04
N ARG A 193 5.65 -6.28 -27.36
CA ARG A 193 6.70 -5.80 -28.27
C ARG A 193 6.88 -4.28 -28.18
N LEU A 194 5.79 -3.53 -28.22
CA LEU A 194 5.81 -2.06 -28.10
C LEU A 194 6.49 -1.63 -26.80
N ARG A 195 6.08 -2.21 -25.67
CA ARG A 195 6.64 -1.85 -24.36
C ARG A 195 8.09 -2.27 -24.20
N LYS A 196 8.47 -3.47 -24.65
CA LYS A 196 9.88 -3.91 -24.67
C LYS A 196 10.78 -3.02 -25.52
N SER A 197 10.23 -2.43 -26.58
CA SER A 197 10.93 -1.44 -27.40
C SER A 197 10.87 -0.02 -26.83
N ASN A 198 10.33 0.20 -25.62
CA ASN A 198 10.13 1.51 -24.99
C ASN A 198 9.24 2.48 -25.81
N VAL A 199 8.26 1.95 -26.54
CA VAL A 199 7.24 2.75 -27.20
C VAL A 199 6.20 3.20 -26.18
N THR A 200 5.86 4.49 -26.23
CA THR A 200 4.80 5.10 -25.43
C THR A 200 3.66 5.58 -26.32
N GLU A 201 2.49 5.70 -25.71
CA GLU A 201 1.30 6.32 -26.24
C GLU A 201 1.55 7.78 -26.65
N ASP A 202 2.37 8.52 -25.89
CA ASP A 202 2.74 9.91 -26.20
C ASP A 202 3.58 9.99 -27.48
N LEU A 203 4.52 9.05 -27.66
CA LEU A 203 5.30 8.96 -28.90
C LEU A 203 4.38 8.66 -30.09
N ALA A 204 3.42 7.75 -29.94
CA ALA A 204 2.48 7.43 -31.00
C ALA A 204 1.58 8.63 -31.35
N ALA A 205 1.12 9.38 -30.34
CA ALA A 205 0.36 10.60 -30.52
C ALA A 205 1.16 11.69 -31.25
N GLN A 206 2.39 11.93 -30.81
CA GLN A 206 3.30 12.90 -31.42
C GLN A 206 3.55 12.57 -32.90
N LEU A 207 3.92 11.32 -33.21
CA LEU A 207 4.20 10.92 -34.59
C LEU A 207 2.95 10.99 -35.49
N LYS A 208 1.76 10.74 -34.93
CA LYS A 208 0.50 10.92 -35.65
C LYS A 208 0.26 12.38 -36.01
N GLU A 209 0.54 13.29 -35.08
CA GLU A 209 0.42 14.75 -35.31
C GLU A 209 1.43 15.25 -36.34
N GLU A 210 2.71 14.89 -36.19
CA GLU A 210 3.79 15.31 -37.10
C GLU A 210 3.58 14.82 -38.53
N ARG A 211 3.06 13.60 -38.70
CA ARG A 211 2.87 12.98 -40.02
C ARG A 211 1.49 13.25 -40.62
N GLY A 212 0.53 13.69 -39.82
CA GLY A 212 -0.88 13.79 -40.23
C GLY A 212 -1.55 12.43 -40.53
N ALA A 213 -0.94 11.32 -40.12
CA ALA A 213 -1.41 9.95 -40.35
C ALA A 213 -1.02 9.03 -39.21
N LEU A 214 -1.84 8.02 -38.91
CA LEU A 214 -1.55 7.03 -37.86
C LEU A 214 -0.31 6.19 -38.24
N PRO A 215 0.79 6.24 -37.48
CA PRO A 215 1.95 5.41 -37.76
C PRO A 215 1.63 3.94 -37.51
N THR A 216 2.23 3.05 -38.29
CA THR A 216 2.11 1.62 -38.05
C THR A 216 2.89 1.18 -36.80
N ILE A 217 2.53 0.04 -36.23
CA ILE A 217 3.24 -0.58 -35.09
C ILE A 217 4.75 -0.70 -35.37
N GLU A 218 5.11 -1.15 -36.57
CA GLU A 218 6.52 -1.34 -36.94
C GLU A 218 7.27 -0.02 -37.11
N GLU A 219 6.59 1.04 -37.53
CA GLU A 219 7.20 2.38 -37.58
C GLU A 219 7.47 2.94 -36.19
N LEU A 220 6.57 2.73 -35.22
CA LEU A 220 6.78 3.13 -33.83
C LEU A 220 8.01 2.43 -33.23
N ILE A 221 8.07 1.10 -33.40
CA ILE A 221 9.19 0.29 -32.90
C ILE A 221 10.50 0.72 -33.56
N ARG A 222 10.51 0.86 -34.89
CA ARG A 222 11.70 1.27 -35.65
C ARG A 222 12.18 2.66 -35.23
N TYR A 223 11.26 3.62 -35.09
CA TYR A 223 11.60 4.97 -34.65
C TYR A 223 12.28 4.95 -33.29
N ARG A 224 11.75 4.17 -32.35
CA ARG A 224 12.29 4.12 -30.99
C ARG A 224 13.64 3.40 -30.91
N ILE A 225 13.87 2.38 -31.74
CA ILE A 225 15.17 1.68 -31.83
C ILE A 225 16.22 2.55 -32.54
N SER A 226 15.85 3.28 -33.60
CA SER A 226 16.78 4.10 -34.37
C SER A 226 17.26 5.36 -33.63
N ASN A 227 16.53 5.79 -32.60
CA ASN A 227 16.79 7.01 -31.84
C ASN A 227 17.24 6.70 -30.39
N GLN A 228 17.81 5.51 -30.16
CA GLN A 228 18.53 5.14 -28.93
C GLN A 228 20.03 5.17 -29.18
#